data_AF-A0A2D6XC18-F1
#
_entry.id   AF-A0A2D6XC18-F1
#
_cell.length_a   1.000
_cell.length_b   1.000
_cell.length_c   1.000
_cell.angle_alpha   90.00
_cell.angle_beta   90.00
_cell.angle_gamma   90.00
#
_symmetry.space_group_name_H-M   'P 1'
#
loop_
_entity.id
_entity.type
_entity.pdbx_description
1 polymer ?
#
loop_
_entity_poly.entity_id
_entity_poly.type
_entity_poly.pdbx_seq_one_letter_code
_entity_poly.pdbx_strand_id
1 'polypeptide(L)'
;FNYKTSFIWNKIKHNFGYYNSVRHEFLLVCTKGSCLPDSSKLLNSVQSIERKEHSEKPEEFREIIDTLYTHGKKIELFSRKQTKGWDVWGNQV
;
A
#
# COMPACT_ATOMS: atom_id res chain seq x y z
N PHE A 1 8.65 -9.46 11.66
CA PHE A 1 7.41 -9.75 10.92
C PHE A 1 7.68 -10.90 9.97
N ASN A 2 6.67 -11.71 9.65
CA ASN A 2 6.75 -12.83 8.72
C ASN A 2 6.02 -12.45 7.43
N TYR A 3 6.70 -12.55 6.29
CA TYR A 3 6.09 -12.31 4.98
C TYR A 3 4.95 -13.30 4.69
N LYS A 4 3.87 -12.81 4.06
CA LYS A 4 2.71 -13.62 3.68
C LYS A 4 2.39 -13.53 2.19
N THR A 5 2.29 -12.32 1.66
CA THR A 5 1.97 -12.08 0.25
C THR A 5 2.37 -10.66 -0.15
N SER A 6 2.17 -10.31 -1.42
CA SER A 6 2.37 -8.95 -1.90
C SER A 6 1.27 -8.52 -2.88
N PHE A 7 1.04 -7.21 -2.92
CA PHE A 7 0.35 -6.57 -4.02
C PHE A 7 1.37 -5.84 -4.90
N ILE A 8 1.05 -5.73 -6.19
CA ILE A 8 1.85 -5.01 -7.18
C ILE A 8 1.08 -3.77 -7.59
N TRP A 9 1.67 -2.59 -7.40
CA TRP A 9 1.20 -1.38 -8.04
C TRP A 9 1.75 -1.30 -9.45
N ASN A 10 0.93 -1.48 -10.48
CA ASN A 10 1.26 -1.17 -11.86
C ASN A 10 0.96 0.31 -12.15
N LYS A 11 2.01 1.11 -12.34
CA LYS A 11 1.96 2.58 -12.46
C LYS A 11 1.42 3.12 -13.78
N ILE A 12 1.19 2.23 -14.76
CA ILE A 12 0.74 2.52 -16.13
C ILE A 12 1.77 3.32 -16.96
N LYS A 13 2.17 4.50 -16.49
CA LYS A 13 3.15 5.39 -17.13
C LYS A 13 4.56 4.80 -17.13
N HIS A 14 5.29 5.08 -18.21
CA HIS A 14 6.71 4.76 -18.31
C HIS A 14 7.49 5.45 -17.18
N ASN A 15 8.44 4.72 -16.62
CA ASN A 15 9.48 5.26 -15.75
C ASN A 15 10.84 4.76 -16.25
N PHE A 16 11.88 5.57 -16.04
CA PHE A 16 13.22 5.24 -16.48
C PHE A 16 13.91 4.32 -15.47
N GLY A 17 14.65 3.34 -15.98
CA GLY A 17 15.54 2.48 -15.23
C GLY A 17 16.69 2.04 -16.12
N TYR A 18 17.81 1.65 -15.51
CA TYR A 18 19.03 1.28 -16.26
C TYR A 18 18.88 0.00 -17.07
N TYR A 19 18.11 -0.97 -16.57
CA TYR A 19 17.92 -2.27 -17.20
C TYR A 19 16.52 -2.47 -17.80
N ASN A 20 15.51 -1.80 -17.24
CA ASN A 20 14.11 -1.93 -17.65
C ASN A 20 13.28 -0.70 -17.25
N SER A 21 12.12 -0.54 -17.89
CA SER A 21 11.15 0.47 -17.47
C SER A 21 10.51 0.06 -16.13
N VAL A 22 10.84 0.77 -15.04
CA VAL A 22 10.35 0.45 -13.68
C VAL A 22 8.91 0.93 -13.50
N ARG A 23 7.98 0.11 -13.99
CA ARG A 23 6.54 0.43 -13.99
C ARG A 23 5.78 -0.14 -12.80
N HIS A 24 6.46 -0.78 -11.85
CA HIS A 24 5.78 -1.32 -10.69
C HIS A 24 6.48 -1.05 -9.36
N GLU A 25 5.69 -1.06 -8.30
CA GLU A 25 6.14 -1.07 -6.91
C GLU A 25 5.45 -2.20 -6.14
N PHE A 26 6.11 -2.71 -5.11
CA PHE A 26 5.57 -3.76 -4.25
C PHE A 26 4.95 -3.16 -2.99
N LEU A 27 3.78 -3.66 -2.62
CA LEU A 27 3.23 -3.57 -1.28
C LEU A 27 3.38 -4.94 -0.63
N LEU A 28 4.32 -5.07 0.30
CA LEU A 28 4.56 -6.31 1.02
C LEU A 28 3.62 -6.44 2.21
N VAL A 29 2.96 -7.58 2.33
CA VAL A 29 2.08 -7.91 3.46
C VAL A 29 2.81 -8.87 4.38
N CYS A 30 3.06 -8.42 5.60
CA CYS A 30 3.78 -9.17 6.63
C CYS A 30 2.99 -9.15 7.95
N THR A 31 3.05 -10.23 8.71
CA THR A 31 2.30 -10.34 9.98
C THR A 31 3.24 -10.58 11.18
N LYS A 32 2.75 -10.29 12.39
CA LYS A 32 3.37 -10.72 13.65
C LYS A 32 2.30 -11.49 14.43
N GLY A 33 2.62 -12.70 14.89
CA GLY A 33 1.61 -13.59 15.50
C GLY A 33 0.59 -14.12 14.47
N SER A 34 -0.64 -14.34 14.92
CA SER A 34 -1.75 -14.95 14.17
C SER A 34 -2.70 -13.95 13.49
N CYS A 35 -2.24 -12.75 13.19
CA CYS A 35 -3.06 -11.73 12.52
C CYS A 35 -3.39 -12.15 11.08
N LEU A 36 -4.65 -12.52 10.85
CA LEU A 36 -5.25 -12.77 9.53
C LEU A 36 -6.15 -11.59 9.15
N PRO A 37 -6.50 -11.41 7.87
CA PRO A 37 -7.49 -10.42 7.46
C PRO A 37 -8.85 -10.66 8.15
N ASP A 38 -9.56 -9.58 8.47
CA ASP A 38 -10.91 -9.61 9.03
C ASP A 38 -11.96 -9.95 7.97
N SER A 39 -11.63 -9.69 6.70
CA SER A 39 -12.49 -9.92 5.54
C SER A 39 -11.97 -11.08 4.68
N SER A 40 -12.89 -11.94 4.22
CA SER A 40 -12.59 -13.01 3.26
C SER A 40 -12.51 -12.52 1.80
N LYS A 41 -12.67 -11.20 1.57
CA LYS A 41 -12.64 -10.63 0.23
C LYS A 41 -11.26 -10.78 -0.41
N LEU A 42 -11.22 -11.39 -1.59
CA LEU A 42 -10.01 -11.55 -2.38
C LEU A 42 -9.90 -10.39 -3.37
N LEU A 43 -8.97 -9.48 -3.11
CA LEU A 43 -8.66 -8.34 -3.98
C LEU A 43 -7.59 -8.75 -5.00
N ASN A 44 -7.63 -8.16 -6.20
CA ASN A 44 -6.63 -8.45 -7.23
C ASN A 44 -5.22 -8.17 -6.70
N SER A 45 -4.28 -9.08 -6.91
CA SER A 45 -2.89 -8.87 -6.47
C SER A 45 -2.18 -7.79 -7.29
N VAL A 46 -2.65 -7.50 -8.51
CA VAL A 46 -2.14 -6.43 -9.38
C VAL A 46 -3.12 -5.26 -9.41
N GLN A 47 -2.65 -4.10 -8.98
CA GLN A 47 -3.39 -2.84 -8.90
C GLN A 47 -2.88 -1.89 -9.97
N SER A 48 -3.62 -1.76 -11.06
CA SER A 48 -3.28 -0.85 -12.17
C SER A 48 -3.82 0.54 -11.87
N ILE A 49 -2.97 1.39 -11.29
CA ILE A 49 -3.33 2.75 -10.86
C ILE A 49 -2.28 3.69 -11.45
N GLU A 50 -2.71 4.74 -12.14
CA GLU A 50 -1.78 5.68 -12.73
C GLU A 50 -1.05 6.48 -11.65
N ARG A 51 0.28 6.60 -11.77
CA ARG A 51 1.05 7.44 -10.84
C ARG A 51 0.70 8.92 -10.96
N LYS A 52 0.58 9.56 -9.79
CA LYS A 52 0.44 11.01 -9.63
C LYS A 52 1.82 11.64 -9.41
N GLU A 53 1.94 12.53 -8.43
CA GLU A 53 3.17 13.26 -8.12
C GLU A 53 4.32 12.34 -7.73
N HIS A 54 5.54 12.89 -7.78
CA HIS A 54 6.74 12.10 -7.49
C HIS A 54 6.68 11.50 -6.08
N SER A 55 6.93 10.19 -6.01
CA SER A 55 6.86 9.38 -4.78
C SER A 55 5.49 9.32 -4.10
N GLU A 56 4.43 9.86 -4.69
CA GLU A 56 3.07 9.72 -4.17
C GLU A 56 2.57 8.28 -4.34
N LYS A 57 2.20 7.67 -3.22
CA LYS A 57 1.62 6.32 -3.19
C LYS A 57 0.11 6.42 -3.42
N PRO A 58 -0.51 5.46 -4.14
CA PRO A 58 -1.94 5.46 -4.39
C PRO A 58 -2.74 5.41 -3.08
N GLU A 59 -3.84 6.17 -3.00
CA GLU A 59 -4.74 6.17 -1.84
C GLU A 59 -5.49 4.84 -1.72
N GLU A 60 -5.72 4.19 -2.85
CA GLU A 60 -6.36 2.88 -3.02
C GLU A 60 -5.66 1.80 -2.18
N PHE A 61 -4.37 1.94 -1.87
CA PHE A 61 -3.69 1.01 -0.96
C PHE A 61 -4.21 1.10 0.47
N ARG A 62 -4.63 2.29 0.93
CA ARG A 62 -5.31 2.43 2.23
C ARG A 62 -6.69 1.79 2.16
N GLU A 63 -7.41 1.95 1.06
CA GLU A 63 -8.73 1.32 0.86
C GLU A 63 -8.64 -0.22 0.86
N ILE A 64 -7.60 -0.78 0.23
CA ILE A 64 -7.29 -2.22 0.28
C ILE A 64 -7.08 -2.65 1.73
N ILE A 65 -6.26 -1.91 2.49
CA ILE A 65 -5.99 -2.24 3.89
C ILE A 65 -7.26 -2.10 4.75
N ASP A 66 -8.07 -1.07 4.54
CA ASP A 66 -9.33 -0.85 5.26
C ASP A 66 -10.39 -1.89 4.92
N THR A 67 -10.37 -2.43 3.70
CA THR A 67 -11.22 -3.54 3.29
C THR A 67 -10.80 -4.86 3.94
N LEU A 68 -9.50 -5.10 4.09
CA LEU A 68 -8.96 -6.33 4.67
C LEU A 68 -9.00 -6.32 6.20
N TYR A 69 -8.83 -5.15 6.83
CA TYR A 69 -8.79 -4.97 8.28
C TYR A 69 -9.83 -3.92 8.68
N THR A 70 -11.01 -4.40 9.08
CA THR A 70 -12.17 -3.53 9.35
C THR A 70 -12.15 -2.98 10.76
N HIS A 71 -11.36 -3.56 11.66
CA HIS A 71 -11.16 -3.08 13.01
C HIS A 71 -9.68 -2.94 13.39
N GLY A 72 -9.43 -2.27 14.51
CA GLY A 72 -8.09 -2.07 15.06
C GLY A 72 -7.49 -0.71 14.68
N LYS A 73 -6.52 -0.28 15.48
CA LYS A 73 -5.81 0.98 15.24
C LYS A 73 -4.77 0.78 14.14
N LYS A 74 -4.68 1.75 13.24
CA LYS A 74 -3.77 1.74 12.09
C LYS A 74 -2.88 2.96 12.18
N ILE A 75 -1.60 2.78 11.86
CA ILE A 75 -0.64 3.88 11.78
C ILE A 75 0.12 3.82 10.46
N GLU A 76 0.24 4.97 9.81
CA GLU A 76 1.09 5.16 8.63
C GLU A 76 2.34 5.95 9.01
N LEU A 77 3.51 5.34 8.81
CA LEU A 77 4.80 5.97 9.05
C LEU A 77 5.33 6.61 7.76
N PHE A 78 6.05 7.72 7.91
CA PHE A 78 6.58 8.54 6.82
C PHE A 78 5.51 9.11 5.89
N SER A 79 4.29 9.31 6.39
CA SER A 79 3.24 9.98 5.64
C SER A 79 3.63 11.44 5.35
N ARG A 80 3.01 12.02 4.32
CA ARG A 80 3.09 13.46 3.98
C ARG A 80 1.71 14.14 4.05
N LYS A 81 0.69 13.43 4.53
CA LYS A 81 -0.68 13.92 4.65
C LYS A 81 -1.43 13.25 5.80
N GLN A 82 -2.36 14.01 6.38
CA GLN A 82 -3.35 13.48 7.31
C GLN A 82 -4.34 12.57 6.57
N THR A 83 -4.69 11.44 7.18
CA THR A 83 -5.66 10.50 6.62
C THR A 83 -6.68 10.12 7.69
N LYS A 84 -7.98 10.30 7.38
CA LYS A 84 -9.05 9.95 8.32
C LYS A 84 -9.01 8.45 8.66
N GLY A 85 -9.11 8.13 9.95
CA GLY A 85 -9.11 6.74 10.43
C GLY A 85 -7.72 6.11 10.59
N TRP A 86 -6.66 6.87 10.31
CA TRP A 86 -5.28 6.44 10.47
C TRP A 86 -4.56 7.41 11.40
N ASP A 87 -3.83 6.87 12.37
CA ASP A 87 -2.76 7.63 13.00
C ASP A 87 -1.66 7.83 11.96
N VAL A 88 -1.03 8.99 11.95
CA VAL A 88 0.02 9.30 10.98
C VAL A 88 1.23 9.87 11.68
N TRP A 89 2.40 9.47 11.19
CA TRP A 89 3.67 9.98 11.66
C TRP A 89 4.56 10.26 10.46
N GLY A 90 5.10 11.49 10.35
CA GLY A 90 6.01 11.87 9.28
C GLY A 90 6.44 13.33 9.42
N ASN A 91 7.62 13.66 8.91
CA ASN A 91 8.22 15.00 9.06
C ASN A 91 7.53 16.08 8.20
N GLN A 92 6.52 15.71 7.41
CA GLN A 92 5.82 16.58 6.47
C GLN A 92 4.29 16.54 6.68
N VAL A 93 3.84 16.06 7.85
CA VAL A 93 2.42 15.96 8.23
C VAL A 93 2.05 17.05 9.21
#